data_AF-A0A7W0KE03-F1
#
_entry.id   AF-A0A7W0KE03-F1
#
_cell.length_a   1.000
_cell.length_b   1.000
_cell.length_c   1.000
_cell.angle_alpha   90.00
_cell.angle_beta   90.00
_cell.angle_gamma   90.00
#
_symmetry.space_group_name_H-M   'P 1'
#
loop_
_entity.id
_entity.type
_entity.pdbx_description
1 polymer ?
#
loop_
_entity_poly.entity_id
_entity_poly.type
_entity_poly.pdbx_seq_one_letter_code
_entity_poly.pdbx_strand_id
1 'polypeptide(L)'
;MTIESVDFFYLAMPEVLDIGDGSQDLLLVRVEAGGVVGWGECEASPLTSIAALVTPMSHSACKPVLASVLGERIDDVGDIAWIGALVRANSLDLLQADHTFSGIDIALWDLLGKRLDAPVWELLGVERPHPKRPYASQLFGETPEETLRLARATVDAGYTAAKFGWGPFGLGSVEDDADQARAAREGLGPDADLLIDAGTVWIDDVERAAARLDVLEECRVTWLEEPFVSGALEAYRALAGRSALVGLAAGEGSHNVWGARHLIDHAGVRYIQIDA
;
A
#
# COMPACT_ATOMS: atom_id res chain seq x y z
N MET A 1 -15.33 -26.66 -0.15
CA MET A 1 -16.64 -26.06 0.20
C MET A 1 -16.93 -25.02 -0.85
N THR A 2 -18.16 -24.52 -0.92
CA THR A 2 -18.55 -23.55 -1.94
C THR A 2 -18.79 -22.20 -1.27
N ILE A 3 -18.39 -21.12 -1.92
CA ILE A 3 -18.64 -19.75 -1.45
C ILE A 3 -20.14 -19.47 -1.52
N GLU A 4 -20.74 -19.23 -0.36
CA GLU A 4 -22.19 -19.06 -0.16
C GLU A 4 -22.59 -17.58 -0.09
N SER A 5 -21.71 -16.72 0.43
CA SER A 5 -21.91 -15.27 0.45
C SER A 5 -20.60 -14.49 0.37
N VAL A 6 -20.72 -13.26 -0.15
CA VAL A 6 -19.70 -12.21 -0.11
C VAL A 6 -20.42 -10.93 0.32
N ASP A 7 -20.13 -10.45 1.52
CA ASP A 7 -20.76 -9.27 2.13
C ASP A 7 -19.75 -8.13 2.25
N PHE A 8 -20.12 -6.95 1.73
CA PHE A 8 -19.29 -5.75 1.78
C PHE A 8 -19.86 -4.76 2.80
N PHE A 9 -19.00 -4.26 3.70
CA PHE A 9 -19.36 -3.30 4.74
C PHE A 9 -18.57 -2.01 4.53
N TYR A 10 -19.24 -0.97 4.03
CA TYR A 10 -18.67 0.36 3.96
C TYR A 10 -18.78 1.01 5.35
N LEU A 11 -17.63 1.24 5.98
CA LEU A 11 -17.49 1.97 7.23
C LEU A 11 -16.77 3.30 6.97
N ALA A 12 -17.18 4.35 7.68
CA ALA A 12 -16.55 5.67 7.58
C ALA A 12 -16.60 6.38 8.92
N MET A 13 -15.60 7.24 9.16
CA MET A 13 -15.65 8.21 10.24
C MET A 13 -16.84 9.18 10.04
N PRO A 14 -17.36 9.80 11.11
CA PRO A 14 -18.45 10.78 10.99
C PRO A 14 -18.11 11.97 10.08
N GLU A 15 -16.81 12.27 9.93
CA GLU A 15 -16.27 13.30 9.06
C GLU A 15 -15.02 12.73 8.37
N VAL A 16 -14.92 12.95 7.06
CA VAL A 16 -13.75 12.61 6.23
C VAL A 16 -13.13 13.92 5.76
N LEU A 17 -11.85 14.12 6.09
CA LEU A 17 -11.07 15.33 5.87
C LEU A 17 -10.24 15.21 4.59
N ASP A 18 -9.91 16.36 3.99
CA ASP A 18 -9.04 16.47 2.81
C ASP A 18 -7.56 16.43 3.22
N ILE A 19 -7.10 15.25 3.65
CA ILE A 19 -5.73 14.95 4.07
C ILE A 19 -5.31 13.58 3.50
N GLY A 20 -3.99 13.34 3.38
CA GLY A 20 -3.43 12.06 2.91
C GLY A 20 -3.53 10.94 3.95
N ASP A 21 -4.74 10.63 4.41
CA ASP A 21 -5.02 9.58 5.40
C ASP A 21 -6.13 8.65 4.89
N GLY A 22 -5.74 7.42 4.51
CA GLY A 22 -6.66 6.37 4.05
C GLY A 22 -7.49 5.74 5.16
N SER A 23 -7.13 5.92 6.45
CA SER A 23 -7.82 5.28 7.58
C SER A 23 -9.18 5.91 7.94
N GLN A 24 -9.58 6.96 7.23
CA GLN A 24 -10.80 7.73 7.49
C GLN A 24 -12.08 7.00 7.07
N ASP A 25 -11.97 6.08 6.11
CA ASP A 25 -13.00 5.13 5.74
C ASP A 25 -12.38 3.78 5.39
N LEU A 26 -13.20 2.73 5.25
CA LEU A 26 -12.72 1.42 4.84
C LEU A 26 -13.86 0.55 4.31
N LEU A 27 -13.49 -0.49 3.55
CA LEU A 27 -14.40 -1.49 3.03
C LEU A 27 -14.02 -2.87 3.55
N LEU A 28 -14.73 -3.35 4.58
CA LEU A 28 -14.56 -4.73 5.04
C LEU A 28 -15.29 -5.70 4.13
N VAL A 29 -14.67 -6.84 3.91
CA VAL A 29 -15.20 -7.95 3.13
C VAL A 29 -15.35 -9.16 4.04
N ARG A 30 -16.54 -9.76 4.04
CA ARG A 30 -16.80 -11.05 4.69
C ARG A 30 -17.15 -12.08 3.63
N VAL A 31 -16.46 -13.21 3.64
CA VAL A 31 -16.78 -14.37 2.79
C VAL A 31 -17.21 -15.53 3.68
N GLU A 32 -18.29 -16.22 3.31
CA GLU A 32 -18.78 -17.40 4.01
C GLU A 32 -18.83 -18.62 3.08
N ALA A 33 -18.34 -19.76 3.57
CA ALA A 33 -18.40 -21.03 2.87
C ALA A 33 -18.47 -22.19 3.88
N GLY A 34 -19.46 -23.07 3.76
CA GLY A 34 -19.56 -24.27 4.61
C GLY A 34 -19.59 -23.96 6.11
N GLY A 35 -20.18 -22.83 6.52
CA GLY A 35 -20.24 -22.36 7.91
C GLY A 35 -18.94 -21.77 8.46
N VAL A 36 -17.93 -21.54 7.62
CA VAL A 36 -16.67 -20.86 7.98
C VAL A 36 -16.66 -19.46 7.38
N VAL A 37 -16.19 -18.49 8.17
CA VAL A 37 -16.15 -17.07 7.79
C VAL A 37 -14.71 -16.57 7.73
N GLY A 38 -14.35 -15.97 6.59
CA GLY A 38 -13.13 -15.18 6.42
C GLY A 38 -13.43 -13.69 6.31
N TRP A 39 -12.44 -12.89 6.71
CA TRP A 39 -12.47 -11.43 6.65
C TRP A 39 -11.27 -10.90 5.88
N GLY A 40 -11.50 -9.86 5.11
CA GLY A 40 -10.50 -9.06 4.44
C GLY A 40 -10.94 -7.61 4.36
N GLU A 41 -10.09 -6.78 3.78
CA GLU A 41 -10.30 -5.35 3.65
C GLU A 41 -9.76 -4.88 2.30
N CYS A 42 -10.46 -3.95 1.65
CA CYS A 42 -9.99 -3.31 0.44
C CYS A 42 -9.39 -1.94 0.79
N GLU A 43 -8.11 -1.73 0.51
CA GLU A 43 -7.50 -0.39 0.45
C GLU A 43 -7.95 0.30 -0.84
N ALA A 44 -9.19 0.79 -0.87
CA ALA A 44 -9.80 1.37 -2.06
C ALA A 44 -11.04 2.20 -1.72
N SER A 45 -11.47 3.04 -2.67
CA SER A 45 -12.77 3.72 -2.56
C SER A 45 -13.90 2.70 -2.35
N PRO A 46 -14.63 2.76 -1.22
CA PRO A 46 -15.59 1.70 -0.89
C PRO A 46 -16.76 1.60 -1.86
N LEU A 47 -17.35 2.74 -2.26
CA LEU A 47 -18.54 2.74 -3.11
C LEU A 47 -18.25 2.26 -4.54
N THR A 48 -17.10 2.64 -5.12
CA THR A 48 -16.72 2.16 -6.46
C THR A 48 -16.43 0.66 -6.42
N SER A 49 -15.81 0.18 -5.34
CA SER A 49 -15.52 -1.25 -5.14
C SER A 49 -16.79 -2.08 -4.94
N ILE A 50 -17.79 -1.56 -4.22
CA ILE A 50 -19.13 -2.16 -4.12
C ILE A 50 -19.79 -2.19 -5.51
N ALA A 51 -19.73 -1.10 -6.27
CA ALA A 51 -20.29 -1.08 -7.62
C ALA A 51 -19.63 -2.13 -8.52
N ALA A 52 -18.30 -2.27 -8.47
CA ALA A 52 -17.57 -3.28 -9.22
C ALA A 52 -17.90 -4.73 -8.78
N LEU A 53 -18.26 -4.94 -7.51
CA LEU A 53 -18.73 -6.23 -7.02
C LEU A 53 -20.04 -6.66 -7.70
N VAL A 54 -21.02 -5.75 -7.85
CA VAL A 54 -22.42 -6.11 -8.19
C VAL A 54 -22.98 -5.51 -9.48
N THR A 55 -22.20 -4.70 -10.20
CA THR A 55 -22.65 -4.05 -11.44
C THR A 55 -23.20 -5.05 -12.46
N PRO A 56 -24.25 -4.72 -13.23
CA PRO A 56 -24.64 -5.53 -14.37
C PRO A 56 -23.46 -5.76 -15.32
N MET A 57 -23.36 -6.97 -15.85
CA MET A 57 -22.35 -7.28 -16.88
C MET A 57 -22.50 -6.34 -18.08
N SER A 58 -21.41 -5.70 -18.47
CA SER A 58 -21.38 -4.90 -19.70
C SER A 58 -21.15 -5.77 -20.95
N HIS A 59 -20.21 -6.71 -20.87
CA HIS A 59 -19.96 -7.77 -21.86
C HIS A 59 -19.07 -8.87 -21.24
N SER A 60 -18.65 -9.86 -22.02
CA SER A 60 -17.98 -11.08 -21.53
C SER A 60 -16.66 -10.88 -20.77
N ALA A 61 -16.00 -9.74 -20.97
CA ALA A 61 -14.73 -9.37 -20.32
C ALA A 61 -14.91 -8.24 -19.27
N CYS A 62 -16.15 -7.83 -19.00
CA CYS A 62 -16.50 -6.79 -18.05
C CYS A 62 -17.70 -7.26 -17.21
N LYS A 63 -17.51 -8.38 -16.53
CA LYS A 63 -18.47 -8.94 -15.56
C LYS A 63 -18.23 -8.32 -14.18
N PRO A 64 -19.27 -8.24 -13.33
CA PRO A 64 -19.08 -7.96 -11.90
C PRO A 64 -18.12 -8.98 -11.28
N VAL A 65 -17.32 -8.55 -10.30
CA VAL A 65 -16.37 -9.43 -9.60
C VAL A 65 -17.10 -10.63 -8.98
N LEU A 66 -18.30 -10.41 -8.42
CA LEU A 66 -19.08 -11.46 -7.76
C LEU A 66 -19.39 -12.66 -8.68
N ALA A 67 -19.53 -12.44 -10.00
CA ALA A 67 -19.82 -13.50 -10.96
C ALA A 67 -18.67 -14.51 -11.15
N SER A 68 -17.48 -14.19 -10.65
CA SER A 68 -16.30 -15.05 -10.66
C SER A 68 -15.94 -15.60 -9.27
N VAL A 69 -16.73 -15.28 -8.24
CA VAL A 69 -16.44 -15.62 -6.83
C VAL A 69 -17.59 -16.44 -6.22
N LEU A 70 -18.83 -15.96 -6.32
CA LEU A 70 -19.97 -16.61 -5.69
C LEU A 70 -20.22 -17.98 -6.33
N GLY A 71 -20.34 -19.02 -5.50
CA GLY A 71 -20.53 -20.39 -5.98
C GLY A 71 -19.24 -21.11 -6.39
N GLU A 72 -18.08 -20.46 -6.36
CA GLU A 72 -16.81 -21.13 -6.60
C GLU A 72 -16.40 -22.01 -5.42
N ARG A 73 -15.59 -23.02 -5.72
CA ARG A 73 -15.02 -23.93 -4.72
C ARG A 73 -13.85 -23.26 -4.00
N ILE A 74 -13.70 -23.54 -2.70
CA ILE A 74 -12.56 -23.12 -1.87
C ILE A 74 -12.20 -24.25 -0.88
N ASP A 75 -11.44 -25.24 -1.34
CA ASP A 75 -10.96 -26.37 -0.53
C ASP A 75 -9.46 -26.33 -0.27
N ASP A 76 -8.69 -25.69 -1.16
CA ASP A 76 -7.23 -25.56 -1.05
C ASP A 76 -6.72 -24.23 -1.61
N VAL A 77 -5.40 -24.01 -1.49
CA VAL A 77 -4.71 -22.79 -1.97
C VAL A 77 -4.84 -22.61 -3.49
N GLY A 78 -4.91 -23.71 -4.25
CA GLY A 78 -5.07 -23.66 -5.69
C GLY A 78 -6.41 -23.07 -6.12
N ASP A 79 -7.46 -23.27 -5.32
CA ASP A 79 -8.76 -22.67 -5.57
C ASP A 79 -8.74 -21.13 -5.45
N ILE A 80 -7.95 -20.56 -4.52
CA ILE A 80 -7.79 -19.09 -4.40
C ILE A 80 -7.16 -18.53 -5.68
N ALA A 81 -6.07 -19.15 -6.14
CA ALA A 81 -5.40 -18.76 -7.38
C ALA A 81 -6.33 -18.90 -8.61
N TRP A 82 -7.18 -19.93 -8.62
CA TRP A 82 -8.19 -20.13 -9.66
C TRP A 82 -9.23 -19.01 -9.67
N ILE A 83 -9.78 -18.64 -8.51
CA ILE A 83 -10.75 -17.54 -8.39
C ILE A 83 -10.12 -16.22 -8.87
N GLY A 84 -8.89 -15.92 -8.46
CA GLY A 84 -8.17 -14.74 -8.95
C GLY A 84 -7.95 -14.75 -10.48
N ALA A 85 -7.67 -15.91 -11.07
CA ALA A 85 -7.58 -16.05 -12.52
C ALA A 85 -8.94 -15.84 -13.22
N LEU A 86 -10.03 -16.33 -12.63
CA LEU A 86 -11.39 -16.10 -13.15
C LEU A 86 -11.76 -14.63 -13.12
N VAL A 87 -11.52 -13.92 -12.00
CA VAL A 87 -11.76 -12.48 -11.89
C VAL A 87 -10.98 -11.73 -12.96
N ARG A 88 -9.68 -12.00 -13.11
CA ARG A 88 -8.85 -11.35 -14.13
C ARG A 88 -9.35 -11.61 -15.56
N ALA A 89 -9.82 -12.81 -15.86
CA ALA A 89 -10.31 -13.17 -17.19
C ALA A 89 -11.70 -12.56 -17.49
N ASN A 90 -12.57 -12.50 -16.49
CA ASN A 90 -13.97 -12.09 -16.66
C ASN A 90 -14.22 -10.61 -16.42
N SER A 91 -13.33 -9.94 -15.69
CA SER A 91 -13.45 -8.53 -15.28
C SER A 91 -12.28 -7.68 -15.78
N LEU A 92 -11.59 -8.12 -16.84
CA LEU A 92 -10.47 -7.42 -17.47
C LEU A 92 -10.74 -5.94 -17.75
N ASP A 93 -11.92 -5.63 -18.31
CA ASP A 93 -12.30 -4.27 -18.69
C ASP A 93 -13.03 -3.52 -17.57
N LEU A 94 -13.03 -4.08 -16.34
CA LEU A 94 -13.51 -3.42 -15.14
C LEU A 94 -12.31 -2.97 -14.30
N LEU A 95 -11.85 -1.74 -14.52
CA LEU A 95 -10.60 -1.23 -13.93
C LEU A 95 -10.53 -1.34 -12.38
N GLN A 96 -11.67 -1.24 -11.70
CA GLN A 96 -11.77 -1.36 -10.24
C GLN A 96 -11.64 -2.82 -9.73
N ALA A 97 -11.61 -3.82 -10.63
CA ALA A 97 -11.72 -5.22 -10.24
C ALA A 97 -10.58 -5.73 -9.36
N ASP A 98 -9.33 -5.32 -9.62
CA ASP A 98 -8.18 -5.74 -8.79
C ASP A 98 -8.35 -5.22 -7.34
N HIS A 99 -8.76 -3.95 -7.14
CA HIS A 99 -9.03 -3.37 -5.82
C HIS A 99 -10.22 -4.03 -5.11
N THR A 100 -11.31 -4.31 -5.84
CA THR A 100 -12.46 -5.03 -5.27
C THR A 100 -12.09 -6.45 -4.87
N PHE A 101 -11.19 -7.09 -5.63
CA PHE A 101 -10.81 -8.46 -5.40
C PHE A 101 -9.80 -8.64 -4.27
N SER A 102 -8.93 -7.65 -3.98
CA SER A 102 -7.93 -7.78 -2.90
C SER A 102 -8.54 -8.14 -1.55
N GLY A 103 -9.57 -7.42 -1.11
CA GLY A 103 -10.29 -7.72 0.13
C GLY A 103 -11.01 -9.08 0.10
N ILE A 104 -11.45 -9.55 -1.07
CA ILE A 104 -11.99 -10.90 -1.24
C ILE A 104 -10.86 -11.94 -1.13
N ASP A 105 -9.73 -11.76 -1.81
CA ASP A 105 -8.58 -12.66 -1.78
C ASP A 105 -8.08 -12.86 -0.35
N ILE A 106 -7.86 -11.76 0.39
CA ILE A 106 -7.49 -11.79 1.82
C ILE A 106 -8.53 -12.57 2.63
N ALA A 107 -9.82 -12.32 2.41
CA ALA A 107 -10.88 -13.05 3.10
C ALA A 107 -10.87 -14.55 2.76
N LEU A 108 -10.53 -14.95 1.54
CA LEU A 108 -10.40 -16.36 1.15
C LEU A 108 -9.24 -17.04 1.87
N TRP A 109 -8.10 -16.35 2.02
CA TRP A 109 -6.96 -16.86 2.79
C TRP A 109 -7.30 -17.03 4.27
N ASP A 110 -7.94 -16.03 4.89
CA ASP A 110 -8.38 -16.10 6.29
C ASP A 110 -9.40 -17.22 6.50
N LEU A 111 -10.38 -17.36 5.59
CA LEU A 111 -11.37 -18.44 5.59
C LEU A 111 -10.69 -19.81 5.52
N LEU A 112 -9.79 -20.00 4.56
CA LEU A 112 -9.07 -21.25 4.36
C LEU A 112 -8.17 -21.59 5.56
N GLY A 113 -7.48 -20.59 6.13
CA GLY A 113 -6.68 -20.75 7.34
C GLY A 113 -7.50 -21.25 8.52
N LYS A 114 -8.66 -20.63 8.78
CA LYS A 114 -9.59 -21.07 9.83
C LYS A 114 -10.13 -22.48 9.60
N ARG A 115 -10.46 -22.83 8.35
CA ARG A 115 -10.92 -24.19 8.01
C ARG A 115 -9.84 -25.25 8.26
N LEU A 116 -8.59 -24.94 7.91
CA LEU A 116 -7.47 -25.86 8.01
C LEU A 116 -6.78 -25.83 9.38
N ASP A 117 -7.24 -24.97 10.29
CA ASP A 117 -6.59 -24.69 11.59
C ASP A 117 -5.09 -24.33 11.40
N ALA A 118 -4.82 -23.52 10.37
CA ALA A 118 -3.46 -23.14 9.98
C ALA A 118 -3.37 -21.62 9.80
N PRO A 119 -2.28 -20.98 10.25
CA PRO A 119 -2.07 -19.57 9.99
C PRO A 119 -1.78 -19.31 8.50
N VAL A 120 -2.23 -18.17 7.98
CA VAL A 120 -2.10 -17.83 6.55
C VAL A 120 -0.66 -17.88 6.05
N TRP A 121 0.32 -17.47 6.85
CA TRP A 121 1.74 -17.53 6.44
C TRP A 121 2.21 -18.96 6.13
N GLU A 122 1.66 -19.97 6.81
CA GLU A 122 1.98 -21.37 6.56
C GLU A 122 1.39 -21.82 5.21
N LEU A 123 0.14 -21.39 4.94
CA LEU A 123 -0.53 -21.66 3.66
C LEU A 123 0.18 -20.98 2.48
N LEU A 124 0.80 -19.81 2.72
CA LEU A 124 1.67 -19.11 1.77
C LEU A 124 3.03 -19.80 1.58
N GLY A 125 3.30 -20.91 2.29
CA GLY A 125 4.54 -21.68 2.18
C GLY A 125 5.71 -21.12 2.99
N VAL A 126 5.47 -20.23 3.95
CA VAL A 126 6.50 -19.71 4.85
C VAL A 126 6.78 -20.74 5.94
N GLU A 127 8.01 -21.26 6.01
CA GLU A 127 8.38 -22.27 7.03
C GLU A 127 8.36 -21.69 8.45
N ARG A 128 8.78 -20.43 8.62
CA ARG A 128 8.85 -19.77 9.93
C ARG A 128 8.63 -18.27 9.80
N PRO A 129 7.64 -17.68 10.50
CA PRO A 129 7.49 -16.24 10.55
C PRO A 129 8.58 -15.63 11.44
N HIS A 130 9.15 -14.50 10.99
CA HIS A 130 10.13 -13.74 11.75
C HIS A 130 9.51 -12.44 12.28
N PRO A 131 9.82 -12.03 13.52
CA PRO A 131 9.42 -10.71 14.02
C PRO A 131 9.85 -9.61 13.06
N LYS A 132 8.95 -8.66 12.82
CA LYS A 132 9.23 -7.46 12.03
C LYS A 132 9.39 -6.29 12.98
N ARG A 133 10.38 -5.42 12.71
CA ARG A 133 10.55 -4.17 13.44
C ARG A 133 9.62 -3.13 12.80
N PRO A 134 8.61 -2.62 13.51
CA PRO A 134 7.72 -1.63 12.94
C PRO A 134 8.45 -0.28 12.82
N TYR A 135 8.09 0.48 11.78
CA TYR A 135 8.35 1.91 11.72
C TYR A 135 7.02 2.64 11.95
N ALA A 136 7.06 3.80 12.61
CA ALA A 136 5.87 4.63 12.72
C ALA A 136 5.68 5.39 11.40
N SER A 137 4.60 5.11 10.67
CA SER A 137 4.22 5.87 9.47
C SER A 137 3.31 7.03 9.88
N GLN A 138 3.69 8.26 9.55
CA GLN A 138 2.94 9.45 9.92
C GLN A 138 3.08 10.57 8.90
N LEU A 139 2.17 11.53 8.95
CA LEU A 139 2.25 12.75 8.14
C LEU A 139 3.37 13.66 8.65
N PHE A 140 3.98 14.42 7.74
CA PHE A 140 4.69 15.63 8.13
C PHE A 140 3.74 16.59 8.86
N GLY A 141 4.25 17.31 9.86
CA GLY A 141 3.54 18.45 10.43
C GLY A 141 3.47 19.60 9.44
N GLU A 142 2.53 20.52 9.65
CA GLU A 142 2.39 21.72 8.81
C GLU A 142 3.62 22.64 8.92
N THR A 143 4.39 22.49 9.99
CA THR A 143 5.62 23.22 10.27
C THR A 143 6.75 22.27 10.71
N PRO A 144 8.02 22.64 10.50
CA PRO A 144 9.15 21.86 11.02
C PRO A 144 9.09 21.64 12.54
N GLU A 145 8.62 22.61 13.32
CA GLU A 145 8.47 22.47 14.78
C GLU A 145 7.47 21.38 15.15
N GLU A 146 6.40 21.24 14.36
CA GLU A 146 5.42 20.18 14.55
C GLU A 146 6.02 18.80 14.19
N THR A 147 6.72 18.71 13.05
CA THR A 147 7.43 17.48 12.65
C THR A 147 8.44 17.02 13.71
N LEU A 148 9.21 17.96 14.27
CA LEU A 148 10.14 17.67 15.36
C LEU A 148 9.42 17.13 16.61
N ARG A 149 8.27 17.71 16.97
CA ARG A 149 7.45 17.24 18.10
C ARG A 149 6.92 15.82 17.86
N LEU A 150 6.43 15.54 16.66
CA LEU A 150 5.95 14.21 16.25
C LEU A 150 7.08 13.18 16.27
N ALA A 151 8.25 13.53 15.76
CA ALA A 151 9.44 12.68 15.79
C ALA A 151 9.89 12.33 17.22
N ARG A 152 9.90 13.31 18.13
CA ARG A 152 10.20 13.06 19.55
C ARG A 152 9.17 12.13 20.19
N ALA A 153 7.88 12.38 19.95
CA ALA A 153 6.81 11.52 20.44
C ALA A 153 6.92 10.08 19.92
N THR A 154 7.42 9.91 18.69
CA THR A 154 7.66 8.59 18.08
C THR A 154 8.75 7.81 18.82
N VAL A 155 9.87 8.46 19.16
CA VAL A 155 10.95 7.85 19.95
C VAL A 155 10.49 7.58 21.39
N ASP A 156 9.74 8.50 22.01
CA ASP A 156 9.18 8.33 23.35
C ASP A 156 8.21 7.15 23.42
N ALA A 157 7.52 6.84 22.31
CA ALA A 157 6.67 5.64 22.16
C ALA A 157 7.47 4.34 21.93
N GLY A 158 8.80 4.42 21.81
CA GLY A 158 9.70 3.27 21.69
C GLY A 158 10.01 2.83 20.26
N TYR A 159 9.59 3.59 19.24
CA TYR A 159 9.95 3.29 17.87
C TYR A 159 11.42 3.64 17.60
N THR A 160 12.10 2.76 16.85
CA THR A 160 13.47 2.98 16.38
C THR A 160 13.54 3.27 14.88
N ALA A 161 12.39 3.51 14.25
CA ALA A 161 12.26 3.86 12.84
C ALA A 161 10.95 4.64 12.62
N ALA A 162 10.97 5.65 11.75
CA ALA A 162 9.78 6.43 11.42
C ALA A 162 9.80 6.94 9.98
N LYS A 163 8.64 6.83 9.31
CA LYS A 163 8.39 7.41 7.99
C LYS A 163 7.55 8.67 8.16
N PHE A 164 8.04 9.78 7.60
CA PHE A 164 7.28 11.01 7.45
C PHE A 164 6.91 11.18 5.99
N GLY A 165 5.62 11.33 5.69
CA GLY A 165 5.15 11.47 4.33
C GLY A 165 4.14 12.60 4.15
N TRP A 166 3.88 12.94 2.89
CA TRP A 166 2.81 13.84 2.51
C TRP A 166 2.93 15.22 3.20
N GLY A 167 1.79 15.85 3.54
CA GLY A 167 1.77 17.18 4.13
C GLY A 167 2.42 18.21 3.20
N PRO A 168 3.23 19.15 3.72
CA PRO A 168 3.86 20.18 2.89
C PRO A 168 5.07 19.70 2.07
N PHE A 169 5.56 18.47 2.31
CA PHE A 169 6.80 17.99 1.70
C PHE A 169 6.69 17.88 0.17
N GLY A 170 7.64 18.48 -0.54
CA GLY A 170 7.73 18.53 -1.99
C GLY A 170 6.82 19.56 -2.66
N LEU A 171 5.87 20.18 -1.94
CA LEU A 171 4.98 21.23 -2.46
C LEU A 171 5.66 22.60 -2.54
N GLY A 172 6.58 22.87 -1.61
CA GLY A 172 7.30 24.14 -1.48
C GLY A 172 8.67 24.18 -2.16
N SER A 173 9.53 25.02 -1.60
CA SER A 173 10.93 25.13 -1.99
C SER A 173 11.77 23.97 -1.46
N VAL A 174 13.00 23.84 -1.97
CA VAL A 174 13.96 22.84 -1.46
C VAL A 174 14.31 23.12 0.00
N GLU A 175 14.33 24.39 0.43
CA GLU A 175 14.65 24.73 1.82
C GLU A 175 13.50 24.36 2.77
N ASP A 176 12.24 24.52 2.35
CA ASP A 176 11.09 24.10 3.16
C ASP A 176 11.15 22.59 3.44
N ASP A 177 11.49 21.79 2.43
CA ASP A 177 11.67 20.34 2.55
C ASP A 177 12.90 19.98 3.40
N ALA A 178 13.95 20.79 3.31
CA ALA A 178 15.16 20.64 4.10
C ALA A 178 14.90 20.88 5.59
N ASP A 179 14.14 21.92 5.93
CA ASP A 179 13.75 22.22 7.30
C ASP A 179 12.89 21.10 7.90
N GLN A 180 11.96 20.54 7.11
CA GLN A 180 11.16 19.38 7.52
C GLN A 180 12.02 18.13 7.77
N ALA A 181 12.94 17.79 6.85
CA ALA A 181 13.81 16.62 6.98
C ALA A 181 14.77 16.76 8.18
N ARG A 182 15.35 17.95 8.40
CA ARG A 182 16.21 18.23 9.55
C ARG A 182 15.45 18.16 10.86
N ALA A 183 14.24 18.70 10.92
CA ALA A 183 13.37 18.61 12.09
C ALA A 183 13.01 17.15 12.45
N ALA A 184 12.66 16.35 11.45
CA ALA A 184 12.40 14.92 11.64
C ALA A 184 13.64 14.20 12.17
N ARG A 185 14.81 14.44 11.57
CA ARG A 185 16.08 13.87 12.04
C ARG A 185 16.43 14.33 13.46
N GLU A 186 16.28 15.61 13.79
CA GLU A 186 16.54 16.11 15.13
C GLU A 186 15.66 15.42 16.16
N GLY A 187 14.35 15.32 15.89
CA GLY A 187 13.41 14.71 16.83
C GLY A 187 13.60 13.20 17.00
N LEU A 188 13.97 12.48 15.93
CA LEU A 188 14.27 11.05 15.97
C LEU A 188 15.64 10.73 16.60
N GLY A 189 16.54 11.72 16.62
CA GLY A 189 17.92 11.53 17.04
C GLY A 189 18.80 10.78 16.02
N PRO A 190 20.05 10.49 16.40
CA PRO A 190 21.07 9.99 15.50
C PRO A 190 21.02 8.47 15.25
N ASP A 191 20.17 7.71 15.94
CA ASP A 191 20.20 6.24 15.88
C ASP A 191 18.98 5.63 15.19
N ALA A 192 17.82 6.30 15.25
CA ALA A 192 16.60 5.81 14.60
C ALA A 192 16.68 5.97 13.07
N ASP A 193 16.08 5.02 12.36
CA ASP A 193 15.98 5.06 10.91
C ASP A 193 14.91 6.09 10.51
N LEU A 194 15.30 7.03 9.63
CA LEU A 194 14.39 8.02 9.07
C LEU A 194 14.05 7.61 7.64
N LEU A 195 12.77 7.67 7.29
CA LEU A 195 12.24 7.34 5.98
C LEU A 195 11.34 8.51 5.54
N ILE A 196 11.33 8.83 4.25
CA ILE A 196 10.56 9.96 3.73
C ILE A 196 9.74 9.52 2.52
N ASP A 197 8.47 9.93 2.49
CA ASP A 197 7.51 9.64 1.42
C ASP A 197 7.00 10.93 0.80
N ALA A 198 7.18 11.05 -0.52
CA ALA A 198 6.85 12.24 -1.29
C ALA A 198 5.44 12.20 -1.90
N GLY A 199 4.68 11.11 -1.77
CA GLY A 199 3.29 11.03 -2.21
C GLY A 199 3.08 11.39 -3.70
N THR A 200 4.00 10.99 -4.57
CA THR A 200 4.00 11.22 -6.04
C THR A 200 4.03 12.68 -6.49
N VAL A 201 4.31 13.62 -5.58
CA VAL A 201 4.14 15.08 -5.79
C VAL A 201 4.93 15.66 -6.96
N TRP A 202 6.01 15.01 -7.39
CA TRP A 202 6.83 15.48 -8.51
C TRP A 202 6.47 14.84 -9.85
N ILE A 203 5.48 13.95 -9.89
CA ILE A 203 4.96 13.27 -11.09
C ILE A 203 6.04 12.47 -11.83
N ASP A 204 6.89 13.14 -12.62
CA ASP A 204 8.03 12.59 -13.36
C ASP A 204 9.23 13.56 -13.40
N ASP A 205 9.20 14.67 -12.65
CA ASP A 205 10.23 15.71 -12.62
C ASP A 205 11.45 15.27 -11.80
N VAL A 206 12.40 14.63 -12.50
CA VAL A 206 13.64 14.11 -11.92
C VAL A 206 14.48 15.20 -11.26
N GLU A 207 14.53 16.41 -11.82
CA GLU A 207 15.39 17.47 -11.27
C GLU A 207 14.80 18.04 -9.99
N ARG A 208 13.46 18.17 -9.92
CA ARG A 208 12.79 18.60 -8.69
C ARG A 208 13.00 17.62 -7.55
N ALA A 209 12.94 16.31 -7.81
CA ALA A 209 13.26 15.28 -6.84
C ALA A 209 14.76 15.27 -6.48
N ALA A 210 15.64 15.34 -7.49
CA ALA A 210 17.09 15.31 -7.29
C ALA A 210 17.60 16.47 -6.43
N ALA A 211 16.96 17.64 -6.51
CA ALA A 211 17.30 18.80 -5.70
C ALA A 211 17.15 18.58 -4.18
N ARG A 212 16.45 17.51 -3.74
CA ARG A 212 16.31 17.15 -2.31
C ARG A 212 17.37 16.15 -1.83
N LEU A 213 18.10 15.49 -2.74
CA LEU A 213 18.99 14.39 -2.36
C LEU A 213 20.06 14.82 -1.36
N ASP A 214 20.66 16.01 -1.52
CA ASP A 214 21.72 16.50 -0.63
C ASP A 214 21.26 16.57 0.83
N VAL A 215 20.06 17.14 1.09
CA VAL A 215 19.54 17.21 2.47
C VAL A 215 19.05 15.85 2.98
N LEU A 216 18.53 14.99 2.11
CA LEU A 216 18.15 13.63 2.49
C LEU A 216 19.38 12.81 2.89
N GLU A 217 20.51 12.99 2.21
CA GLU A 217 21.80 12.41 2.58
C GLU A 217 22.35 12.99 3.89
N GLU A 218 22.30 14.32 4.07
CA GLU A 218 22.65 15.01 5.32
C GLU A 218 21.88 14.42 6.51
N CYS A 219 20.57 14.19 6.32
CA CYS A 219 19.67 13.63 7.32
C CYS A 219 19.75 12.09 7.41
N ARG A 220 20.62 11.44 6.63
CA ARG A 220 20.77 9.97 6.56
C ARG A 220 19.42 9.26 6.40
N VAL A 221 18.63 9.73 5.44
CA VAL A 221 17.34 9.14 5.11
C VAL A 221 17.59 7.78 4.44
N THR A 222 16.85 6.76 4.88
CA THR A 222 17.00 5.37 4.41
C THR A 222 16.48 5.23 2.97
N TRP A 223 15.28 5.75 2.73
CA TRP A 223 14.70 5.82 1.40
C TRP A 223 13.89 7.09 1.19
N LEU A 224 13.80 7.48 -0.08
CA LEU A 224 12.81 8.38 -0.62
C LEU A 224 11.74 7.54 -1.35
N GLU A 225 10.53 7.60 -0.83
CA GLU A 225 9.38 6.85 -1.29
C GLU A 225 8.49 7.66 -2.20
N GLU A 226 7.96 7.00 -3.23
CA GLU A 226 7.06 7.53 -4.24
C GLU A 226 7.36 8.98 -4.69
N PRO A 227 8.59 9.32 -5.13
CA PRO A 227 8.86 10.65 -5.70
C PRO A 227 8.04 10.93 -6.96
N PHE A 228 7.61 9.88 -7.67
CA PHE A 228 6.99 9.92 -8.99
C PHE A 228 5.76 9.02 -9.03
N VAL A 229 4.83 9.27 -9.95
CA VAL A 229 3.69 8.38 -10.20
C VAL A 229 4.19 6.98 -10.59
N SER A 230 3.48 5.91 -10.20
CA SER A 230 3.98 4.53 -10.26
C SER A 230 4.40 4.07 -11.67
N GLY A 231 3.85 4.68 -12.73
CA GLY A 231 4.19 4.37 -14.12
C GLY A 231 5.44 5.07 -14.68
N ALA A 232 6.03 6.04 -13.96
CA ALA A 232 7.16 6.84 -14.42
C ALA A 232 8.52 6.12 -14.24
N LEU A 233 8.62 4.88 -14.73
CA LEU A 233 9.77 3.99 -14.51
C LEU A 233 11.11 4.61 -14.95
N GLU A 234 11.10 5.38 -16.04
CA GLU A 234 12.29 6.09 -16.53
C GLU A 234 12.76 7.18 -15.57
N ALA A 235 11.83 7.91 -14.95
CA ALA A 235 12.14 8.94 -13.95
C ALA A 235 12.74 8.31 -12.69
N TYR A 236 12.13 7.22 -12.19
CA TYR A 236 12.71 6.42 -11.10
C TYR A 236 14.14 5.97 -11.44
N ARG A 237 14.33 5.39 -12.63
CA ARG A 237 15.64 4.89 -13.06
C ARG A 237 16.69 6.00 -13.15
N ALA A 238 16.29 7.18 -13.63
CA ALA A 238 17.16 8.34 -13.74
C ALA A 238 17.56 8.92 -12.37
N LEU A 239 16.67 8.85 -11.37
CA LEU A 239 16.95 9.30 -10.00
C LEU A 239 17.76 8.28 -9.19
N ALA A 240 17.49 6.98 -9.36
CA ALA A 240 18.12 5.90 -8.59
C ALA A 240 19.65 5.88 -8.65
N GLY A 241 20.22 6.40 -9.74
CA GLY A 241 21.67 6.54 -9.93
C GLY A 241 22.30 7.80 -9.32
N ARG A 242 21.52 8.71 -8.75
CA ARG A 242 21.99 10.02 -8.27
C ARG A 242 22.41 10.05 -6.80
N SER A 243 21.99 9.06 -6.00
CA SER A 243 22.43 8.90 -4.60
C SER A 243 22.90 7.46 -4.33
N ALA A 244 24.04 7.34 -3.65
CA ALA A 244 24.50 6.05 -3.16
C ALA A 244 23.86 5.67 -1.81
N LEU A 245 23.45 6.67 -1.03
CA LEU A 245 23.00 6.52 0.35
C LEU A 245 21.48 6.35 0.44
N VAL A 246 20.72 7.25 -0.19
CA VAL A 246 19.26 7.23 -0.16
C VAL A 246 18.74 6.25 -1.20
N GLY A 247 18.07 5.19 -0.74
CA GLY A 247 17.38 4.26 -1.65
C GLY A 247 16.09 4.87 -2.21
N LEU A 248 15.63 4.41 -3.36
CA LEU A 248 14.24 4.66 -3.77
C LEU A 248 13.34 3.53 -3.27
N ALA A 249 12.16 3.90 -2.81
CA ALA A 249 11.08 2.99 -2.46
C ALA A 249 9.81 3.33 -3.26
N ALA A 250 9.04 2.31 -3.64
CA ALA A 250 7.77 2.49 -4.34
C ALA A 250 6.98 1.18 -4.35
N GLY A 251 5.73 1.27 -4.76
CA GLY A 251 4.94 0.11 -5.18
C GLY A 251 3.57 0.00 -4.51
N GLU A 252 3.26 0.84 -3.52
CA GLU A 252 1.95 0.85 -2.87
C GLU A 252 0.80 1.08 -3.86
N GLY A 253 1.01 1.88 -4.92
CA GLY A 253 0.05 2.02 -6.02
C GLY A 253 -0.05 0.83 -6.99
N SER A 254 0.66 -0.29 -6.76
CA SER A 254 0.67 -1.45 -7.67
C SER A 254 -0.53 -2.38 -7.42
N HIS A 255 -1.58 -2.22 -8.20
CA HIS A 255 -2.78 -3.08 -8.13
C HIS A 255 -2.63 -4.45 -8.84
N ASN A 256 -1.43 -4.83 -9.31
CA ASN A 256 -1.18 -6.15 -9.87
C ASN A 256 0.31 -6.52 -9.85
N VAL A 257 0.59 -7.83 -9.98
CA VAL A 257 1.95 -8.39 -9.93
C VAL A 257 2.91 -7.80 -10.99
N TRP A 258 2.39 -7.38 -12.14
CA TRP A 258 3.23 -6.86 -13.23
C TRP A 258 3.69 -5.43 -12.93
N GLY A 259 2.83 -4.59 -12.34
CA GLY A 259 3.21 -3.25 -11.87
C GLY A 259 4.39 -3.30 -10.91
N ALA A 260 4.29 -4.15 -9.88
CA ALA A 260 5.38 -4.36 -8.92
C ALA A 260 6.66 -4.91 -9.59
N ARG A 261 6.53 -5.87 -10.51
CA ARG A 261 7.67 -6.41 -11.26
C ARG A 261 8.35 -5.35 -12.11
N HIS A 262 7.60 -4.48 -12.79
CA HIS A 262 8.19 -3.41 -13.59
C HIS A 262 9.00 -2.43 -12.73
N LEU A 263 8.56 -2.12 -11.51
CA LEU A 263 9.35 -1.32 -10.57
C LEU A 263 10.66 -2.03 -10.22
N ILE A 264 10.61 -3.31 -9.88
CA ILE A 264 11.80 -4.12 -9.54
C ILE A 264 12.78 -4.17 -10.72
N ASP A 265 12.29 -4.51 -11.91
CA ASP A 265 13.12 -4.84 -13.07
C ASP A 265 13.63 -3.59 -13.81
N HIS A 266 12.91 -2.46 -13.73
CA HIS A 266 13.17 -1.30 -14.59
C HIS A 266 13.36 0.02 -13.84
N ALA A 267 12.74 0.21 -12.67
CA ALA A 267 12.79 1.49 -11.95
C ALA A 267 14.05 1.67 -11.09
N GLY A 268 14.74 0.57 -10.75
CA GLY A 268 15.93 0.63 -9.89
C GLY A 268 15.62 0.95 -8.41
N VAL A 269 14.38 0.66 -7.97
CA VAL A 269 14.00 0.77 -6.56
C VAL A 269 14.81 -0.21 -5.71
N ARG A 270 15.17 0.22 -4.49
CA ARG A 270 15.85 -0.64 -3.50
C ARG A 270 14.85 -1.33 -2.58
N TYR A 271 13.68 -0.73 -2.40
CA TYR A 271 12.62 -1.23 -1.55
C TYR A 271 11.33 -1.29 -2.37
N ILE A 272 10.81 -2.49 -2.59
CA ILE A 272 9.46 -2.67 -3.12
C ILE A 272 8.48 -2.69 -1.95
N GLN A 273 7.41 -1.93 -2.05
CA GLN A 273 6.35 -1.82 -1.04
C GLN A 273 5.06 -2.32 -1.69
N ILE A 274 4.33 -3.20 -1.00
CA ILE A 274 3.15 -3.86 -1.55
C ILE A 274 2.04 -3.73 -0.53
N ASP A 275 0.93 -3.16 -0.96
CA ASP A 275 -0.37 -3.34 -0.31
C ASP A 275 -1.04 -4.62 -0.85
N ALA A 276 -1.68 -5.38 0.04
CA ALA A 276 -2.08 -6.77 -0.21
C ALA A 276 -3.44 -6.91 -0.89
#